data_AF-A0A930ZMX1-F1
#
_entry.id   AF-A0A930ZMX1-F1
#
_cell.length_a   1.000
_cell.length_b   1.000
_cell.length_c   1.000
_cell.angle_alpha   90.00
_cell.angle_beta   90.00
_cell.angle_gamma   90.00
#
_symmetry.space_group_name_H-M   'P 1'
#
loop_
_entity.id
_entity.type
_entity.pdbx_description
1 polymer ?
#
loop_
_entity_poly.entity_id
_entity_poly.type
_entity_poly.pdbx_seq_one_letter_code
_entity_poly.pdbx_strand_id
1 'polypeptide(L)' 'MNEATFLLLRLFIWGLPGILAFLAVRALLGRRARVGLGLLIASLVFTAMVKPWVLGLISLGIGALIALGALWARLERTP' A
#
# COMPACT_ATOMS: atom_id res chain seq x y z
N MET A 1 11.80 26.69 2.41
CA MET A 1 11.74 25.21 2.51
C MET A 1 12.74 24.65 1.52
N ASN A 2 13.61 23.74 1.93
CA ASN A 2 14.68 23.19 1.08
C ASN A 2 14.08 22.23 0.04
N GLU A 3 14.64 22.18 -1.17
CA GLU A 3 14.16 21.31 -2.26
C GLU A 3 14.14 19.83 -1.85
N ALA A 4 15.10 19.40 -1.04
CA ALA A 4 15.15 18.05 -0.47
C ALA A 4 13.90 17.71 0.36
N THR A 5 13.38 18.65 1.14
CA THR A 5 12.16 18.46 1.95
C THR A 5 10.95 18.27 1.05
N PHE A 6 10.86 19.03 -0.06
CA PHE A 6 9.75 18.93 -1.00
C PHE A 6 9.77 17.59 -1.75
N LEU A 7 10.95 17.12 -2.14
CA LEU A 7 11.14 15.80 -2.75
C LEU A 7 10.74 14.66 -1.82
N LEU A 8 11.18 14.70 -0.55
CA LEU A 8 10.82 13.70 0.46
C LEU A 8 9.31 13.65 0.71
N LEU A 9 8.67 14.81 0.85
CA LEU A 9 7.22 14.89 1.05
C LEU A 9 6.46 14.30 -0.14
N ARG A 10 6.91 14.61 -1.36
CA ARG A 10 6.31 14.07 -2.59
C ARG A 10 6.48 12.56 -2.68
N LEU A 11 7.67 12.04 -2.35
CA LEU A 11 7.94 10.61 -2.34
C LEU A 11 7.05 9.89 -1.32
N PHE A 12 6.86 10.49 -0.15
CA PHE A 12 6.00 9.96 0.90
C PHE A 12 4.53 9.88 0.44
N ILE A 13 4.02 10.94 -0.18
CA ILE A 13 2.66 10.99 -0.74
C ILE A 13 2.48 9.93 -1.84
N TRP A 14 3.50 9.69 -2.66
CA TRP A 14 3.46 8.65 -3.71
C TRP A 14 3.57 7.23 -3.17
N GLY A 15 4.23 7.02 -2.02
CA GLY A 15 4.34 5.74 -1.34
C GLY A 15 3.08 5.35 -0.53
N LEU A 16 2.28 6.35 -0.13
CA LEU A 16 1.08 6.15 0.70
C LEU A 16 0.09 5.10 0.17
N PRO A 17 -0.28 5.10 -1.13
CA PRO A 17 -1.22 4.11 -1.67
C PRO A 17 -0.71 2.68 -1.52
N GLY A 18 0.60 2.45 -1.72
CA GLY A 18 1.21 1.14 -1.53
C GLY A 18 1.19 0.68 -0.07
N ILE A 19 1.46 1.59 0.87
CA ILE A 19 1.39 1.28 2.31
C ILE A 19 -0.05 0.91 2.70
N LEU A 20 -1.04 1.67 2.23
CA LEU A 20 -2.45 1.39 2.48
C LEU A 20 -2.89 0.05 1.86
N ALA A 21 -2.46 -0.24 0.63
CA ALA A 21 -2.72 -1.51 -0.02
C ALA A 21 -2.11 -2.69 0.74
N PHE A 22 -0.87 -2.56 1.21
CA PHE A 22 -0.20 -3.57 2.04
C PHE A 22 -1.00 -3.86 3.32
N LEU A 23 -1.42 -2.81 4.03
CA LEU A 23 -2.19 -2.94 5.26
C LEU A 23 -3.60 -3.50 5.00
N ALA A 24 -4.24 -3.12 3.89
CA ALA A 24 -5.54 -3.64 3.48
C ALA A 24 -5.48 -5.16 3.28
N VAL A 25 -4.50 -5.63 2.51
CA VAL A 25 -4.29 -7.07 2.27
C VAL A 25 -3.98 -7.80 3.57
N ARG A 26 -3.09 -7.27 4.43
CA ARG A 26 -2.81 -7.86 5.75
C ARG A 26 -4.04 -7.93 6.65
N ALA A 27 -4.88 -6.90 6.66
CA ALA A 27 -6.11 -6.87 7.45
C ALA A 27 -7.14 -7.89 6.93
N LEU A 28 -7.27 -8.04 5.61
CA LEU A 28 -8.11 -9.07 5.00
C LEU A 28 -7.63 -10.48 5.38
N LEU A 29 -6.33 -10.74 5.27
CA LEU A 29 -5.73 -12.02 5.67
C LEU A 29 -5.91 -12.31 7.16
N GLY A 30 -5.89 -11.28 8.00
CA GLY A 30 -6.15 -11.37 9.44
C GLY A 30 -7.64 -11.48 9.83
N ARG A 31 -8.54 -11.79 8.89
CA ARG A 31 -10.01 -11.84 9.06
C ARG A 31 -10.66 -10.53 9.52
N ARG A 32 -9.97 -9.39 9.41
CA ARG A 32 -10.50 -8.05 9.74
C ARG A 32 -11.10 -7.39 8.51
N ALA A 33 -12.16 -8.01 7.96
CA ALA A 33 -12.73 -7.61 6.66
C ALA A 33 -13.18 -6.14 6.59
N ARG A 34 -13.81 -5.61 7.65
CA ARG A 34 -14.25 -4.19 7.69
C ARG A 34 -13.08 -3.21 7.59
N VAL A 35 -11.99 -3.48 8.31
CA VAL A 35 -10.78 -2.64 8.29
C VAL A 35 -10.05 -2.79 6.96
N GLY A 36 -9.95 -4.03 6.46
CA GLY A 36 -9.33 -4.32 5.17
C GLY A 36 -10.02 -3.59 4.01
N LEU A 37 -11.35 -3.64 3.96
CA LEU A 37 -12.14 -2.93 2.95
C LEU A 37 -12.00 -1.40 3.08
N GLY A 38 -12.05 -0.87 4.30
CA GLY A 38 -11.85 0.56 4.53
C GLY A 38 -10.47 1.05 4.03
N LEU A 39 -9.42 0.26 4.29
CA LEU A 39 -8.07 0.55 3.81
C LEU A 39 -7.92 0.39 2.29
N LEU A 40 -8.62 -0.58 1.69
CA LEU A 40 -8.62 -0.79 0.24
C LEU A 40 -9.28 0.38 -0.49
N ILE A 41 -10.43 0.83 0.01
CA ILE A 41 -11.12 2.01 -0.53
C ILE A 41 -10.23 3.25 -0.36
N ALA A 42 -9.63 3.43 0.82
CA ALA A 42 -8.70 4.53 1.07
C ALA A 42 -7.50 4.49 0.11
N SER A 43 -6.90 3.32 -0.12
CA SER A 43 -5.76 3.20 -1.04
C SER A 43 -6.17 3.54 -2.47
N LEU A 44 -7.35 3.10 -2.92
CA LEU A 44 -7.87 3.42 -4.25
C LEU A 44 -8.07 4.94 -4.44
N VAL A 45 -8.66 5.60 -3.44
CA VAL A 45 -8.88 7.05 -3.44
C VAL A 45 -7.54 7.80 -3.47
N PHE A 46 -6.58 7.37 -2.66
CA PHE A 46 -5.24 7.96 -2.65
C PHE A 46 -4.50 7.74 -3.98
N THR A 47 -4.58 6.55 -4.58
CA THR A 47 -4.03 6.28 -5.91
C THR A 47 -4.64 7.19 -6.97
N ALA A 48 -5.96 7.43 -6.93
CA ALA A 48 -6.63 8.34 -7.86
C ALA A 48 -6.20 9.81 -7.68
N MET A 49 -5.80 10.21 -6.46
CA MET A 49 -5.28 11.55 -6.18
C MET A 49 -3.80 11.74 -6.57
N VAL A 50 -3.03 10.67 -6.69
CA VAL A 50 -1.61 10.75 -7.06
C VAL A 50 -1.47 11.03 -8.57
N LYS A 51 -0.80 12.14 -8.91
CA LYS A 51 -0.36 12.45 -10.28
C LYS A 51 1.16 12.32 -10.38
N PRO A 52 1.68 11.58 -11.38
CA PRO A 52 0.97 10.76 -12.37
C PRO A 52 0.36 9.48 -11.76
N TRP A 53 -0.78 9.08 -12.31
CA TRP A 53 -1.68 8.06 -11.77
C TRP A 53 -1.04 6.66 -11.90
N VAL A 54 -0.15 6.52 -12.89
CA VAL A 54 0.72 5.36 -13.10
C VAL A 54 1.58 5.06 -11.86
N LEU A 55 2.16 6.08 -11.21
CA LEU A 55 2.98 5.87 -10.01
C LEU A 55 2.14 5.41 -8.82
N GLY A 56 0.92 5.94 -8.69
CA GLY A 56 -0.03 5.49 -7.68
C GLY A 56 -0.45 4.03 -7.88
N LEU A 57 -0.63 3.59 -9.12
CA LEU A 57 -0.95 2.19 -9.45
C LEU A 57 0.22 1.24 -9.19
N ILE A 58 1.44 1.65 -9.58
CA ILE A 58 2.66 0.88 -9.31
C ILE A 58 2.86 0.72 -7.80
N SER A 59 2.72 1.81 -7.04
CA SER A 59 2.80 1.81 -5.58
C SER A 59 1.77 0.86 -4.95
N LEU A 60 0.51 0.94 -5.38
CA LEU A 60 -0.58 0.06 -4.94
C LEU A 60 -0.29 -1.41 -5.23
N GLY A 61 0.16 -1.73 -6.45
CA GLY A 61 0.51 -3.09 -6.87
C GLY A 61 1.68 -3.66 -6.08
N ILE A 62 2.76 -2.89 -5.90
CA ILE A 62 3.93 -3.29 -5.10
C ILE A 62 3.51 -3.57 -3.65
N GLY A 63 2.73 -2.68 -3.03
CA GLY A 63 2.27 -2.85 -1.66
C GLY A 63 1.43 -4.12 -1.46
N ALA A 64 0.51 -4.40 -2.40
CA ALA A 64 -0.30 -5.62 -2.37
C ALA A 64 0.55 -6.89 -2.57
N LEU A 65 1.51 -6.86 -3.51
CA LEU A 65 2.42 -7.98 -3.77
C LEU A 65 3.32 -8.27 -2.57
N ILE A 66 3.88 -7.25 -1.92
CA ILE A 66 4.70 -7.42 -0.72
C ILE A 66 3.88 -8.06 0.41
N ALA A 67 2.61 -7.67 0.56
CA ALA A 67 1.73 -8.28 1.55
C ALA A 67 1.45 -9.77 1.26
N LEU A 68 1.26 -10.12 -0.01
CA LEU A 68 1.12 -11.51 -0.44
C LEU A 68 2.41 -12.31 -0.26
N GLY A 69 3.57 -11.76 -0.64
CA GLY A 69 4.86 -12.41 -0.46
C GLY A 69 5.18 -12.66 1.01
N ALA A 70 4.82 -11.73 1.90
CA ALA A 70 4.95 -11.92 3.34
C ALA A 70 4.04 -13.04 3.89
N LEU A 71 2.87 -13.27 3.27
CA LEU A 71 2.03 -14.41 3.59
C LEU A 71 2.67 -15.72 3.11
N TRP A 72 3.17 -15.75 1.88
CA TRP A 72 3.83 -16.92 1.30
C TRP A 72 5.01 -17.37 2.17
N ALA A 73 5.90 -16.44 2.53
CA ALA A 73 7.03 -16.70 3.43
C ALA A 73 6.61 -17.15 4.84
N ARG A 74 5.36 -16.87 5.26
CA ARG A 74 4.82 -17.35 6.53
C ARG A 74 4.37 -18.82 6.44
N LEU A 75 3.81 -19.23 5.31
CA LEU A 75 3.38 -20.61 5.06
C LEU A 75 4.58 -21.56 4.94
N GLU A 76 5.68 -21.12 4.35
CA GLU A 76 6.93 -21.90 4.27
C GLU A 76 7.60 -22.12 5.64
N ARG A 77 7.25 -21.32 6.66
CA ARG A 77 7.80 -21.41 8.02
C ARG A 77 6.94 -22.22 8.99
N THR A 78 5.76 -22.69 8.57
CA THR A 78 4.94 -23.59 9.38
C THR A 78 5.29 -25.04 9.03
N PRO A 79 5.82 -25.85 9.97
CA PRO A 79 6.23 -27.23 9.73
C PRO A 79 5.05 -28.16 9.45
#